data_AF-A0A0F9Q0J0-F1
#
_entry.id   AF-A0A0F9Q0J0-F1
#
_cell.length_a   1.000
_cell.length_b   1.000
_cell.length_c   1.000
_cell.angle_alpha   90.00
_cell.angle_beta   90.00
_cell.angle_gamma   90.00
#
_symmetry.space_group_name_H-M   'P 1'
#
loop_
_entity.id
_entity.type
_entity.pdbx_description
1 polymer ?
#
loop_
_entity_poly.entity_id
_entity_poly.type
_entity_poly.pdbx_seq_one_letter_code
_entity_poly.pdbx_strand_id
1 'polypeptide(L)'
;MISKRNNISRNKIGYIGRKIAFIMVIAVLFSSCATKRDVVYFQNTGDFETLVDKNTFTPKFKVDDVLSIYVSTLDNQASAPFNLFRAGPDSNAGAGSLSAEQVDYLVDK
;
A
#
# COMPACT_ATOMS: atom_id res chain seq x y z
N MET A 1 67.82 26.47 -34.43
CA MET A 1 67.29 25.77 -33.24
C MET A 1 66.04 26.42 -32.61
N ILE A 2 65.28 27.26 -33.35
CA ILE A 2 64.15 28.06 -32.80
C ILE A 2 62.77 27.51 -33.21
N SER A 3 62.66 26.81 -34.34
CA SER A 3 61.38 26.26 -34.84
C SER A 3 60.81 25.10 -33.99
N LYS A 4 61.65 24.21 -33.44
CA LYS A 4 61.19 23.09 -32.58
C LYS A 4 60.55 23.54 -31.26
N ARG A 5 60.97 24.69 -30.69
CA ARG A 5 60.43 25.19 -29.42
C ARG A 5 58.96 25.63 -29.54
N ASN A 6 58.58 26.19 -30.68
CA ASN A 6 57.21 26.64 -30.93
C ASN A 6 56.22 25.47 -31.13
N ASN A 7 56.65 24.37 -31.77
CA ASN A 7 55.79 23.21 -31.99
C ASN A 7 55.56 22.41 -30.69
N ILE A 8 56.59 22.27 -29.84
CA ILE A 8 56.49 21.63 -28.52
C ILE A 8 55.59 22.45 -27.58
N SER A 9 55.65 23.79 -27.62
CA SER A 9 54.77 24.67 -26.84
C SER A 9 53.30 24.55 -27.27
N ARG A 10 53.02 24.58 -28.59
CA ARG A 10 51.65 24.41 -29.11
C ARG A 10 51.04 23.04 -28.81
N ASN A 11 51.82 21.96 -28.90
CA ASN A 11 51.35 20.62 -28.55
C ASN A 11 51.13 20.45 -27.04
N LYS A 12 51.93 21.11 -26.19
CA LYS A 12 51.67 21.15 -24.74
C LYS A 12 50.37 21.89 -24.43
N ILE A 13 50.12 23.04 -25.07
CA ILE A 13 48.88 23.81 -24.88
C ILE A 13 47.66 23.02 -25.37
N GLY A 14 47.76 22.34 -26.52
CA GLY A 14 46.71 21.44 -27.00
C GLY A 14 46.50 20.20 -26.12
N TYR A 15 47.58 19.62 -25.59
CA TYR A 15 47.53 18.48 -24.66
C TYR A 15 46.93 18.86 -23.32
N ILE A 16 47.26 20.04 -22.79
CA ILE A 16 46.68 20.63 -21.57
C ILE A 16 45.19 20.92 -21.79
N GLY A 17 44.81 21.50 -22.93
CA GLY A 17 43.40 21.72 -23.28
C GLY A 17 42.60 20.41 -23.39
N ARG A 18 43.19 19.37 -24.01
CA ARG A 18 42.56 18.03 -24.10
C ARG A 18 42.41 17.37 -22.73
N LYS A 19 43.41 17.49 -21.84
CA LYS A 19 43.34 17.01 -20.45
C LYS A 19 42.24 17.72 -19.65
N ILE A 20 42.13 19.05 -19.79
CA ILE A 20 41.08 19.84 -19.14
C ILE A 20 39.69 19.43 -19.63
N ALA A 21 39.53 19.24 -20.95
CA ALA A 21 38.27 18.76 -21.52
C ALA A 21 37.88 17.37 -20.99
N PHE A 22 38.84 16.46 -20.83
CA PHE A 22 38.60 15.12 -20.29
C PHE A 22 38.20 15.16 -18.81
N ILE A 23 38.84 16.02 -18.01
CA ILE A 23 38.48 16.25 -16.60
C ILE A 23 37.07 16.85 -16.48
N MET A 24 36.71 17.78 -17.37
CA MET A 24 35.36 18.37 -17.44
C MET A 24 34.28 17.31 -17.72
N VAL A 25 34.53 16.42 -18.69
CA VAL A 25 33.60 15.32 -19.01
C VAL A 25 33.42 14.39 -17.82
N ILE A 26 34.52 14.03 -17.15
CA ILE A 26 34.47 13.21 -15.94
C ILE A 26 33.67 13.91 -14.83
N ALA A 27 33.90 15.21 -14.60
CA ALA A 27 33.16 15.97 -13.59
C ALA A 27 31.65 15.98 -13.83
N VAL A 28 31.20 16.09 -15.09
CA VAL A 28 29.77 16.02 -15.46
C VAL A 28 29.19 14.62 -15.26
N LEU A 29 29.97 13.56 -15.52
CA LEU A 29 29.51 12.18 -15.30
C LEU A 29 29.33 11.86 -13.81
N PHE A 30 30.13 12.48 -12.92
CA PHE A 30 30.01 12.30 -11.47
C PHE A 30 29.04 13.27 -10.79
N SER A 31 28.54 14.31 -11.46
CA SER A 31 27.53 15.23 -10.89
C SER A 31 26.12 14.62 -10.79
N SER A 32 25.87 13.47 -11.42
CA SER A 32 24.58 12.75 -11.30
C SER A 32 24.52 11.83 -10.07
N CYS A 33 25.49 11.88 -9.16
CA CYS A 33 25.38 11.24 -7.85
C CYS A 33 24.31 11.97 -7.02
N ALA A 34 23.04 11.66 -7.31
CA ALA A 34 21.92 12.15 -6.55
C ALA A 34 22.04 11.63 -5.12
N THR A 35 22.33 12.54 -4.17
CA THR A 35 22.05 12.29 -2.77
C THR A 35 20.58 11.86 -2.70
N LYS A 36 20.35 10.66 -2.19
CA LYS A 36 19.00 10.11 -2.00
C LYS A 36 18.23 11.16 -1.22
N ARG A 37 17.26 11.78 -1.89
CA ARG A 37 16.39 12.76 -1.25
C ARG A 37 15.59 11.96 -0.25
N ASP A 38 16.04 12.08 0.98
CA ASP A 38 15.31 11.85 2.20
C ASP A 38 13.81 11.79 1.91
N VAL A 39 13.24 10.59 2.04
CA VAL A 39 11.84 10.28 1.72
C VAL A 39 10.93 11.33 2.37
N VAL A 40 10.47 12.30 1.57
CA VAL A 40 9.51 13.36 1.98
C VAL A 40 8.11 12.76 2.08
N TYR A 41 7.98 11.54 2.57
CA TYR A 41 6.68 10.98 2.88
C TYR A 41 6.27 11.30 4.32
N PHE A 42 7.21 11.70 5.19
CA PHE A 42 6.94 11.98 6.61
C PHE A 42 7.72 13.16 7.21
N GLN A 43 8.23 14.09 6.41
CA GLN A 43 9.08 15.18 6.93
C GLN A 43 8.33 16.47 7.28
N ASN A 44 6.99 16.47 7.20
CA ASN A 44 6.19 17.61 7.65
C ASN A 44 4.79 17.19 8.16
N THR A 45 4.70 16.10 8.91
CA THR A 45 3.44 15.66 9.56
C THR A 45 3.38 16.07 11.03
N GLY A 46 4.05 17.17 11.41
CA GLY A 46 3.96 17.72 12.76
C GLY A 46 2.56 18.20 13.15
N ASP A 47 1.75 18.65 12.17
CA ASP A 47 0.45 19.28 12.45
C ASP A 47 -0.72 18.74 11.60
N PHE A 48 -0.51 17.69 10.79
CA PHE A 48 -1.58 17.12 9.95
C PHE A 48 -2.08 15.73 10.40
N GLU A 49 -1.45 15.09 11.40
CA GLU A 49 -1.92 13.81 11.95
C GLU A 49 -3.15 13.95 12.86
N THR A 50 -3.59 15.17 13.17
CA THR A 50 -4.73 15.42 14.07
C THR A 50 -5.96 16.01 13.38
N LEU A 51 -5.98 16.07 12.04
CA LEU A 51 -7.25 16.04 11.31
C LEU A 51 -7.60 14.57 11.04
N VAL A 52 -7.68 13.78 12.11
CA VAL A 52 -8.58 12.63 12.13
C VAL A 52 -9.95 13.23 11.88
N ASP A 53 -10.38 13.18 10.64
CA ASP A 53 -11.78 13.39 10.29
C ASP A 53 -12.58 12.48 11.23
N LYS A 54 -13.20 13.08 12.23
CA LYS A 54 -14.16 12.42 13.12
C LYS A 54 -15.46 12.13 12.37
N ASN A 55 -15.42 11.93 11.05
CA ASN A 55 -16.37 11.07 10.38
C ASN A 55 -16.17 9.66 10.93
N THR A 56 -16.70 9.45 12.12
CA THR A 56 -17.06 8.14 12.62
C THR A 56 -18.06 7.58 11.60
N PHE A 57 -17.55 6.80 10.66
CA PHE A 57 -18.39 6.07 9.73
C PHE A 57 -19.18 5.06 10.56
N THR A 58 -20.46 5.35 10.75
CA THR A 58 -21.41 4.40 11.33
C THR A 58 -22.05 3.64 10.19
N PRO A 59 -21.74 2.35 9.99
CA PRO A 59 -22.39 1.55 8.96
C PRO A 59 -23.90 1.52 9.25
N LYS A 60 -24.70 1.72 8.20
CA LYS A 60 -26.16 1.64 8.25
C LYS A 60 -26.60 0.51 7.34
N PHE A 61 -27.45 -0.36 7.87
CA PHE A 61 -28.15 -1.33 7.05
C PHE A 61 -29.13 -0.63 6.12
N LYS A 62 -29.27 -1.16 4.91
CA LYS A 62 -30.21 -0.71 3.90
C LYS A 62 -31.34 -1.71 3.78
N VAL A 63 -32.49 -1.22 3.32
CA VAL A 63 -33.59 -2.10 2.91
C VAL A 63 -33.07 -3.08 1.86
N ASP A 64 -33.52 -4.33 1.97
CA ASP A 64 -33.11 -5.47 1.16
C ASP A 64 -31.71 -6.07 1.48
N ASP A 65 -31.01 -5.59 2.52
CA ASP A 65 -29.82 -6.27 3.02
C ASP A 65 -30.19 -7.61 3.68
N VAL A 66 -29.41 -8.66 3.42
CA VAL A 66 -29.51 -9.97 4.09
C VAL A 66 -28.39 -10.11 5.12
N LEU A 67 -28.75 -10.40 6.37
CA LEU A 67 -27.84 -10.45 7.51
C LEU A 67 -27.80 -11.86 8.11
N SER A 68 -26.59 -12.43 8.21
CA SER A 68 -26.32 -13.63 9.00
C SER A 68 -25.79 -13.21 10.38
N ILE A 69 -26.55 -13.53 11.44
CA ILE A 69 -26.23 -13.11 12.81
C ILE A 69 -25.76 -14.32 13.62
N TYR A 70 -24.58 -14.21 14.22
CA TYR A 70 -24.05 -15.19 15.17
C TYR A 70 -23.76 -14.54 16.52
N VAL A 71 -24.42 -15.03 17.56
CA VAL A 71 -24.27 -14.56 18.93
C VAL A 71 -23.26 -15.44 19.67
N SER A 72 -22.23 -14.81 20.25
CA SER A 72 -21.22 -15.50 21.05
C SER A 72 -21.21 -14.95 22.46
N THR A 73 -21.19 -15.84 23.45
CA THR A 73 -21.13 -15.52 24.88
C THR A 73 -20.06 -16.37 25.55
N LEU A 74 -19.67 -15.99 26.77
CA LEU A 74 -18.70 -16.75 27.56
C LEU A 74 -19.19 -18.19 27.83
N ASP A 75 -20.48 -18.34 28.11
CA ASP A 75 -21.15 -19.64 28.18
C ASP A 75 -21.94 -19.88 26.89
N ASN A 76 -21.63 -20.95 26.16
CA ASN A 76 -22.33 -21.32 24.93
C ASN A 76 -23.82 -21.64 25.15
N GLN A 77 -24.21 -22.11 26.35
CA GLN A 77 -25.63 -22.37 26.63
C GLN A 77 -26.45 -21.08 26.67
N ALA A 78 -25.81 -19.94 26.98
CA ALA A 78 -26.48 -18.65 26.99
C ALA A 78 -26.72 -18.09 25.58
N SER A 79 -25.86 -18.38 24.59
CA SER A 79 -26.05 -17.95 23.20
C SER A 79 -26.87 -18.92 22.37
N ALA A 80 -26.97 -20.18 22.78
CA ALA A 80 -27.69 -21.24 22.05
C ALA A 80 -29.14 -20.85 21.62
N PRO A 81 -29.95 -20.15 22.44
CA PRO A 81 -31.31 -19.77 22.05
C PRO A 81 -31.37 -18.74 20.90
N PHE A 82 -30.27 -18.04 20.61
CA PHE A 82 -30.24 -16.97 19.62
C PHE A 82 -29.61 -17.40 18.28
N ASN A 83 -28.82 -18.47 18.29
CA ASN A 83 -28.22 -19.04 17.08
C ASN A 83 -29.16 -20.09 16.47
N LEU A 84 -30.23 -19.61 15.85
CA LEU A 84 -31.30 -20.44 15.31
C LEU A 84 -30.87 -21.17 14.03
N PHE A 85 -31.25 -22.44 13.92
CA PHE A 85 -31.08 -23.25 12.71
C PHE A 85 -32.44 -23.71 12.18
N ARG A 86 -32.61 -23.71 10.86
CA ARG A 86 -33.75 -24.26 10.14
C ARG A 86 -33.36 -25.62 9.54
N ALA A 87 -34.31 -26.55 9.48
CA ALA A 87 -34.14 -27.78 8.71
C ALA A 87 -34.02 -27.45 7.21
N GLY A 88 -32.94 -27.88 6.56
CA GLY A 88 -32.68 -27.64 5.15
C GLY A 88 -33.73 -28.25 4.20
N PRO A 89 -33.79 -27.81 2.93
CA PRO A 89 -34.78 -28.26 1.95
C PRO A 89 -34.66 -29.74 1.55
N ASP A 90 -33.56 -30.39 1.93
CA ASP A 90 -33.20 -31.78 1.68
C ASP A 90 -33.79 -32.75 2.71
N SER A 91 -35.04 -32.52 3.13
CA SER A 91 -35.83 -33.46 3.95
C SER A 91 -36.29 -34.72 3.18
N ASN A 92 -35.90 -34.87 1.91
CA ASN A 92 -36.14 -36.05 1.07
C ASN A 92 -34.91 -36.97 0.88
N ALA A 93 -33.76 -36.66 1.49
CA ALA A 93 -32.63 -37.59 1.54
C ALA A 93 -32.84 -38.57 2.70
N GLY A 94 -32.87 -39.88 2.40
CA GLY A 94 -33.05 -40.93 3.40
C GLY A 94 -32.12 -40.77 4.62
N ALA A 95 -32.60 -41.25 5.77
CA ALA A 95 -31.96 -41.22 7.09
C ALA A 95 -30.43 -41.12 7.06
N GLY A 96 -29.88 -39.90 7.14
CA GLY A 96 -28.42 -39.74 7.18
C GLY A 96 -27.85 -38.33 7.02
N SER A 97 -28.59 -37.35 6.47
CA SER A 97 -28.08 -35.99 6.36
C SER A 97 -29.16 -34.96 6.66
N LEU A 98 -29.27 -34.58 7.93
CA LEU A 98 -30.00 -33.40 8.36
C LEU A 98 -28.99 -32.25 8.34
N SER A 99 -28.89 -31.52 7.21
CA SER A 99 -28.14 -30.27 7.20
C SER A 99 -29.02 -29.20 7.85
N ALA A 100 -28.64 -28.77 9.05
CA ALA A 100 -29.26 -27.65 9.74
C ALA A 100 -28.58 -26.36 9.25
N GLU A 101 -29.34 -25.48 8.60
CA GLU A 101 -28.84 -24.22 8.05
C GLU A 101 -29.16 -23.06 9.01
N GLN A 102 -28.23 -22.13 9.19
CA GLN A 102 -28.45 -20.96 10.05
C GLN A 102 -29.50 -20.02 9.42
N VAL A 103 -30.34 -19.40 10.25
CA VAL A 103 -31.37 -18.48 9.78
C VAL A 103 -30.79 -17.10 9.44
N ASP A 104 -31.04 -16.63 8.22
CA ASP A 104 -30.74 -15.27 7.77
C ASP A 104 -31.92 -14.31 7.99
N TYR A 105 -31.61 -13.02 8.14
CA TYR A 105 -32.59 -11.94 8.37
C TYR A 105 -32.56 -10.92 7.24
N LEU A 106 -33.73 -10.59 6.69
CA LEU A 106 -33.89 -9.51 5.70
C LEU A 106 -34.17 -8.20 6.43
N VAL A 107 -33.47 -7.14 6.05
CA VAL A 107 -33.75 -5.78 6.53
C VAL A 107 -34.97 -5.25 5.78
N ASP A 108 -36.12 -5.34 6.44
CA ASP A 108 -37.39 -4.78 5.99
C ASP A 108 -37.48 -3.27 6.29
N LYS A 109 -38.39 -2.58 5.60
CA LYS A 109 -38.53 -1.11 5.51
C LYS A 109 -38.78 -0.38 6.82
#